data_AF-A0A7X1LTS4-F1
#
_entry.id   AF-A0A7X1LTS4-F1
#
_cell.length_a   1.000
_cell.length_b   1.000
_cell.length_c   1.000
_cell.angle_alpha   90.00
_cell.angle_beta   90.00
_cell.angle_gamma   90.00
#
_symmetry.space_group_name_H-M   'P 1'
#
loop_
_entity.id
_entity.type
_entity.pdbx_description
1 polymer ?
#
loop_
_entity_poly.entity_id
_entity_poly.type
_entity_poly.pdbx_seq_one_letter_code
_entity_poly.pdbx_strand_id
1 'polypeptide(L)'
;MVDDGLAGFVYRSGRWKFQEEPLERFVRWALEEQLVSAEVLPRYRRVYLVVDGEQRRFRRDRWWTSQKSIADQGRHEVMRQRQDAARVEREARQKEQEEAAERRRREVEEQERARKAEEAERRRLEREEEARLRLEEARRRWAEEAERRERERAEREARLAREQAKREEQERQDLETARAWWGRLSPQQQTELFTAVAEYAWRESSVRVGVPEKPMMWPQYARGVPVHVADKRRTLYGIVRPSPDLVAACPTLAEELVLARNAHEARELAAVLPQGRIVHLYLPEHEQLTVC
;
A
#
# COMPACT_ATOMS: atom_id res chain seq x y z
N MET A 1 -79.49 70.19 11.54
CA MET A 1 -78.78 69.52 10.44
C MET A 1 -79.18 68.05 10.50
N VAL A 2 -79.20 67.33 9.36
CA VAL A 2 -79.41 65.87 9.39
C VAL A 2 -78.05 65.22 9.58
N ASP A 3 -77.70 65.00 10.84
CA ASP A 3 -76.36 64.53 11.22
C ASP A 3 -76.26 62.99 11.20
N ASP A 4 -77.40 62.31 11.16
CA ASP A 4 -77.50 60.86 11.04
C ASP A 4 -78.69 60.49 10.15
N GLY A 5 -78.45 59.76 9.06
CA GLY A 5 -79.52 59.45 8.10
C GLY A 5 -79.06 59.32 6.67
N LEU A 6 -78.30 60.33 6.22
CA LEU A 6 -77.98 60.56 4.82
C LEU A 6 -76.52 60.17 4.50
N ALA A 7 -76.32 59.43 3.41
CA ALA A 7 -74.98 59.07 2.95
C ALA A 7 -74.90 58.94 1.43
N GLY A 8 -73.69 59.11 0.92
CA GLY A 8 -73.33 58.84 -0.47
C GLY A 8 -72.26 57.76 -0.57
N PHE A 9 -72.40 56.86 -1.53
CA PHE A 9 -71.38 55.86 -1.84
C PHE A 9 -70.31 56.43 -2.77
N VAL A 10 -69.04 56.31 -2.39
CA VAL A 10 -67.90 56.76 -3.19
C VAL A 10 -67.29 55.59 -3.93
N TYR A 11 -67.67 55.44 -5.20
CA TYR A 11 -67.25 54.33 -6.08
C TYR A 11 -65.75 54.05 -6.05
N ARG A 12 -64.90 55.06 -6.29
CA ARG A 12 -63.44 54.89 -6.39
C ARG A 12 -62.79 54.32 -5.14
N SER A 13 -63.36 54.61 -3.97
CA SER A 13 -62.81 54.16 -2.68
C SER A 13 -63.62 53.02 -2.05
N GLY A 14 -64.68 52.55 -2.71
CA GLY A 14 -65.49 51.42 -2.25
C GLY A 14 -66.06 51.62 -0.84
N ARG A 15 -66.52 52.82 -0.50
CA ARG A 15 -67.01 53.14 0.86
C ARG A 15 -68.18 54.10 0.85
N TRP A 16 -69.06 53.95 1.82
CA TRP A 16 -70.05 54.97 2.17
C TRP A 16 -69.38 56.14 2.90
N LYS A 17 -69.95 57.32 2.73
CA LYS A 17 -69.61 58.53 3.48
C LYS A 17 -70.88 59.25 3.90
N PHE A 18 -70.89 59.73 5.13
CA PHE A 18 -71.95 60.62 5.61
C PHE A 18 -72.02 61.88 4.74
N GLN A 19 -73.23 62.41 4.59
CA GLN A 19 -73.48 63.70 3.97
C GLN A 19 -74.29 64.55 4.95
N GLU A 20 -73.73 65.68 5.34
CA GLU A 20 -74.38 66.65 6.22
C GLU A 20 -75.17 67.64 5.38
N GLU A 21 -76.49 67.72 5.59
CA GLU A 21 -77.36 68.63 4.85
C GLU A 21 -78.40 69.26 5.79
N PRO A 22 -78.88 70.49 5.51
CA PRO A 22 -79.94 71.13 6.26
C PRO A 22 -81.23 70.30 6.25
N LEU A 23 -81.94 70.26 7.37
CA LEU A 23 -83.15 69.44 7.54
C LEU A 23 -84.23 69.75 6.51
N GLU A 24 -84.44 71.05 6.20
CA GLU A 24 -85.41 71.50 5.20
C GLU A 24 -85.12 70.91 3.81
N ARG A 25 -83.83 70.85 3.44
CA ARG A 25 -83.39 70.32 2.15
C ARG A 25 -83.53 68.80 2.08
N PHE A 26 -83.20 68.10 3.17
CA PHE A 26 -83.41 66.67 3.29
C PHE A 26 -84.89 66.31 3.20
N VAL A 27 -85.77 67.01 3.93
CA VAL A 27 -87.22 66.78 3.91
C VAL A 27 -87.77 67.01 2.51
N ARG A 28 -87.36 68.10 1.83
CA ARG A 28 -87.75 68.35 0.45
C ARG A 28 -87.32 67.19 -0.47
N TRP A 29 -86.08 66.74 -0.39
CA TRP A 29 -85.59 65.63 -1.22
C TRP A 29 -86.28 64.29 -0.92
N ALA A 30 -86.67 64.05 0.34
CA ALA A 30 -87.43 62.88 0.73
C ALA A 30 -88.88 62.94 0.19
N LEU A 31 -89.52 64.12 0.24
CA LEU A 31 -90.88 64.34 -0.30
C LEU A 31 -90.92 64.32 -1.83
N GLU A 32 -89.85 64.77 -2.49
CA GLU A 32 -89.66 64.73 -3.95
C GLU A 32 -89.13 63.36 -4.45
N GLU A 33 -89.06 62.34 -3.57
CA GLU A 33 -88.58 60.98 -3.86
C GLU A 33 -87.14 60.90 -4.43
N GLN A 34 -86.34 61.95 -4.24
CA GLN A 34 -84.93 61.99 -4.67
C GLN A 34 -84.03 61.17 -3.74
N LEU A 35 -84.48 60.93 -2.50
CA LEU A 35 -83.82 60.07 -1.51
C LEU A 35 -84.68 58.85 -1.22
N VAL A 36 -84.03 57.68 -1.22
CA VAL A 36 -84.64 56.41 -0.85
C VAL A 36 -83.86 55.76 0.28
N SER A 37 -84.56 55.04 1.15
CA SER A 37 -83.90 54.20 2.14
C SER A 37 -83.36 52.93 1.47
N ALA A 38 -82.04 52.77 1.40
CA ALA A 38 -81.39 51.60 0.80
C ALA A 38 -80.54 50.81 1.80
N GLU A 39 -80.43 49.51 1.55
CA GLU A 39 -79.58 48.61 2.33
C GLU A 39 -78.11 48.65 1.92
N VAL A 40 -77.24 48.54 2.92
CA VAL A 40 -75.79 48.48 2.75
C VAL A 40 -75.34 47.03 2.71
N LEU A 41 -74.65 46.66 1.64
CA LEU A 41 -74.08 45.31 1.51
C LEU A 41 -73.09 45.05 2.67
N PRO A 42 -73.03 43.81 3.20
CA PRO A 42 -72.31 43.48 4.43
C PRO A 42 -70.88 44.04 4.55
N ARG A 43 -70.13 44.06 3.44
CA ARG A 43 -68.74 44.51 3.38
C ARG A 43 -68.57 46.03 3.53
N TYR A 44 -69.60 46.82 3.20
CA TYR A 44 -69.54 48.29 3.22
C TYR A 44 -70.24 48.92 4.43
N ARG A 45 -70.78 48.10 5.35
CA ARG A 45 -71.53 48.57 6.54
C ARG A 45 -70.70 49.40 7.52
N ARG A 46 -69.37 49.26 7.46
CA ARG A 46 -68.44 50.02 8.30
C ARG A 46 -68.15 51.37 7.67
N VAL A 47 -68.65 52.42 8.29
CA VAL A 47 -68.51 53.80 7.84
C VAL A 47 -67.75 54.58 8.91
N TYR A 48 -66.92 55.52 8.47
CA TYR A 48 -66.14 56.38 9.35
C TYR A 48 -66.66 57.81 9.24
N LEU A 49 -66.92 58.44 10.38
CA LEU A 49 -67.31 59.85 10.51
C LEU A 49 -66.32 60.53 11.45
N VAL A 50 -65.96 61.78 11.17
CA VAL A 50 -65.16 62.59 12.10
C VAL A 50 -66.11 63.51 12.83
N VAL A 51 -66.19 63.39 14.16
CA VAL A 51 -67.03 64.23 15.04
C VAL A 51 -66.09 64.88 16.04
N ASP A 52 -66.11 66.21 16.15
CA ASP A 52 -65.25 66.98 17.08
C ASP A 52 -63.75 66.66 16.97
N GLY A 53 -63.27 66.34 15.76
CA GLY A 53 -61.87 65.98 15.50
C GLY A 53 -61.52 64.51 15.73
N GLU A 54 -62.44 63.68 16.25
CA GLU A 54 -62.23 62.24 16.47
C GLU A 54 -62.90 61.39 15.38
N GLN A 55 -62.16 60.43 14.82
CA GLN A 55 -62.71 59.48 13.84
C GLN A 55 -63.49 58.37 14.54
N ARG A 56 -64.82 58.44 14.49
CA ARG A 56 -65.73 57.43 15.01
C ARG A 56 -66.14 56.42 13.93
N ARG A 57 -66.26 55.16 14.32
CA ARG A 57 -66.65 54.05 13.44
C ARG A 57 -68.09 53.65 13.70
N PHE A 58 -68.91 53.76 12.67
CA PHE A 58 -70.31 53.36 12.70
C PHE A 58 -70.51 52.09 11.88
N ARG A 59 -71.41 51.23 12.37
CA ARG A 59 -71.93 50.11 11.59
C ARG A 59 -73.39 50.40 11.27
N ARG A 60 -73.70 50.59 9.99
CA ARG A 60 -75.07 50.90 9.56
C ARG A 60 -75.49 49.99 8.43
N ASP A 61 -76.71 49.49 8.57
CA ASP A 61 -77.29 48.54 7.63
C ASP A 61 -78.17 49.24 6.58
N ARG A 62 -78.63 50.48 6.86
CA ARG A 62 -79.47 51.28 5.95
C ARG A 62 -79.06 52.76 5.94
N TRP A 63 -79.23 53.40 4.79
CA TRP A 63 -79.06 54.85 4.60
C TRP A 63 -80.23 55.42 3.80
N TRP A 64 -80.60 56.66 4.09
CA TRP A 64 -81.23 57.51 3.09
C TRP A 64 -80.14 57.94 2.09
N THR A 65 -80.38 57.71 0.80
CA THR A 65 -79.36 57.91 -0.24
C THR A 65 -80.01 58.13 -1.61
N SER A 66 -79.25 58.66 -2.55
CA SER A 66 -79.62 58.69 -3.97
C SER A 66 -79.58 57.30 -4.62
N GLN A 67 -80.38 57.09 -5.66
CA GLN A 67 -80.31 55.89 -6.51
C GLN A 67 -78.92 55.68 -7.14
N LYS A 68 -78.21 56.77 -7.45
CA LYS A 68 -76.85 56.72 -8.01
C LYS A 68 -75.88 56.00 -7.07
N SER A 69 -75.92 56.31 -5.77
CA SER A 69 -75.03 55.66 -4.79
C SER A 69 -75.35 54.17 -4.58
N ILE A 70 -76.61 53.76 -4.72
CA ILE A 70 -76.99 52.33 -4.72
C ILE A 70 -76.37 51.62 -5.93
N ALA A 71 -76.52 52.21 -7.12
CA ALA A 71 -75.93 51.69 -8.35
C ALA A 71 -74.40 51.64 -8.29
N ASP A 72 -73.77 52.63 -7.65
CA ASP A 72 -72.32 52.66 -7.48
C ASP A 72 -71.85 51.59 -6.47
N GLN A 73 -72.59 51.34 -5.38
CA GLN A 73 -72.30 50.22 -4.47
C GLN A 73 -72.36 48.87 -5.21
N GLY A 74 -73.43 48.65 -5.99
CA GLY A 74 -73.59 47.44 -6.79
C GLY A 74 -72.47 47.26 -7.83
N ARG A 75 -72.16 48.32 -8.58
CA ARG A 75 -71.08 48.29 -9.58
C ARG A 75 -69.70 48.04 -8.96
N HIS A 76 -69.43 48.57 -7.77
CA HIS A 76 -68.16 48.35 -7.08
C HIS A 76 -68.05 46.91 -6.58
N GLU A 77 -69.15 46.35 -6.05
CA GLU A 77 -69.19 44.95 -5.60
C GLU A 77 -68.95 43.97 -6.75
N VAL A 78 -69.59 44.18 -7.92
CA VAL A 78 -69.37 43.36 -9.12
C VAL A 78 -67.92 43.45 -9.59
N MET A 79 -67.34 44.64 -9.61
CA MET A 79 -65.93 44.84 -10.00
C MET A 79 -64.99 44.08 -9.03
N ARG A 80 -65.22 44.19 -7.73
CA ARG A 80 -64.43 43.50 -6.70
C ARG A 80 -64.52 41.97 -6.86
N GLN A 81 -65.72 41.43 -7.05
CA GLN A 81 -65.91 39.99 -7.25
C GLN A 81 -65.17 39.49 -8.50
N ARG A 82 -65.17 40.27 -9.59
CA ARG A 82 -64.37 39.96 -10.79
C ARG A 82 -62.87 39.96 -10.51
N GLN A 83 -62.38 40.92 -9.73
CA GLN A 83 -60.96 40.98 -9.35
C GLN A 83 -60.56 39.81 -8.45
N ASP A 84 -61.38 39.44 -7.47
CA ASP A 84 -61.13 38.30 -6.59
C ASP A 84 -61.13 36.99 -7.41
N ALA A 85 -62.10 36.80 -8.30
CA ALA A 85 -62.14 35.63 -9.19
C ALA A 85 -60.91 35.54 -10.11
N ALA A 86 -60.51 36.66 -10.72
CA ALA A 86 -59.31 36.72 -11.56
C ALA A 86 -58.01 36.47 -10.77
N ARG A 87 -57.95 36.88 -9.50
CA ARG A 87 -56.81 36.58 -8.62
C ARG A 87 -56.73 35.07 -8.34
N VAL A 88 -57.85 34.45 -7.96
CA VAL A 88 -57.91 33.01 -7.69
C VAL A 88 -57.52 32.19 -8.92
N GLU A 89 -58.01 32.57 -10.11
CA GLU A 89 -57.64 31.89 -11.36
C GLU A 89 -56.14 32.00 -11.66
N ARG A 90 -55.53 33.17 -11.42
CA ARG A 90 -54.08 33.37 -11.60
C ARG A 90 -53.26 32.53 -10.62
N GLU A 91 -53.64 32.52 -9.34
CA GLU A 91 -52.97 31.72 -8.32
C GLU A 91 -53.08 30.22 -8.62
N ALA A 92 -54.25 29.75 -9.10
CA ALA A 92 -54.43 28.36 -9.51
C ALA A 92 -53.52 27.99 -10.69
N ARG A 93 -53.45 28.85 -11.73
CA ARG A 93 -52.55 28.63 -12.88
C ARG A 93 -51.08 28.64 -12.48
N GLN A 94 -50.68 29.52 -11.57
CA GLN A 94 -49.30 29.56 -11.08
C GLN A 94 -48.94 28.28 -10.33
N LYS A 95 -49.80 27.81 -9.43
CA LYS A 95 -49.58 26.55 -8.71
C LYS A 95 -49.47 25.35 -9.66
N GLU A 96 -50.36 25.27 -10.65
CA GLU A 96 -50.32 24.18 -11.64
C GLU A 96 -49.01 24.21 -12.46
N GLN A 97 -48.52 25.40 -12.82
CA GLN A 97 -47.24 25.55 -13.52
C GLN A 97 -46.04 25.17 -12.64
N GLU A 98 -46.05 25.57 -11.36
CA GLU A 98 -45.01 25.21 -10.39
C GLU A 98 -44.97 23.70 -10.14
N GLU A 99 -46.12 23.07 -9.92
CA GLU A 99 -46.21 21.62 -9.75
C GLU A 99 -45.75 20.87 -11.01
N ALA A 100 -46.16 21.33 -12.21
CA ALA A 100 -45.72 20.73 -13.46
C ALA A 100 -44.20 20.89 -13.68
N ALA A 101 -43.63 22.05 -13.32
CA ALA A 101 -42.20 22.28 -13.40
C ALA A 101 -41.42 21.42 -12.40
N GLU A 102 -41.94 21.26 -11.18
CA GLU A 102 -41.34 20.41 -10.15
C GLU A 102 -41.35 18.94 -10.56
N ARG A 103 -42.48 18.44 -11.10
CA ARG A 103 -42.56 17.06 -11.62
C ARG A 103 -41.53 16.81 -12.72
N ARG A 104 -41.42 17.72 -13.70
CA ARG A 104 -40.41 17.62 -14.76
C ARG A 104 -38.99 17.61 -14.21
N ARG A 105 -38.69 18.44 -13.20
CA ARG A 105 -37.36 18.45 -12.56
C ARG A 105 -37.06 17.13 -11.86
N ARG A 106 -38.02 16.59 -11.11
CA ARG A 106 -37.87 15.30 -10.42
C ARG A 106 -37.67 14.15 -11.41
N GLU A 107 -38.43 14.11 -12.49
CA GLU A 107 -38.27 13.10 -13.55
C GLU A 107 -36.88 13.14 -14.19
N VAL A 108 -36.36 14.34 -14.50
CA VAL A 108 -35.00 14.50 -15.06
C VAL A 108 -33.94 14.07 -14.04
N GLU A 109 -34.11 14.46 -12.77
CA GLU A 109 -33.16 14.08 -11.72
C GLU A 109 -33.12 12.57 -11.49
N GLU A 110 -34.28 11.89 -11.49
CA GLU A 110 -34.35 10.43 -11.39
C GLU A 110 -33.70 9.74 -12.59
N GLN A 111 -33.92 10.24 -13.80
CA GLN A 111 -33.26 9.72 -15.01
C GLN A 111 -31.74 9.91 -14.96
N GLU A 112 -31.25 11.06 -14.51
CA GLU A 112 -29.81 11.28 -14.33
C GLU A 112 -29.21 10.36 -13.26
N ARG A 113 -29.90 10.18 -12.14
CA ARG A 113 -29.47 9.26 -11.07
C ARG A 113 -29.40 7.82 -11.59
N ALA A 114 -30.39 7.38 -12.35
CA ALA A 114 -30.40 6.06 -12.96
C ALA A 114 -29.23 5.87 -13.95
N ARG A 115 -28.98 6.85 -14.83
CA ARG A 115 -27.85 6.80 -15.77
C ARG A 115 -26.49 6.76 -15.06
N LYS A 116 -26.31 7.60 -14.03
CA LYS A 116 -25.08 7.60 -13.22
C LYS A 116 -24.86 6.28 -12.49
N ALA A 117 -25.93 5.65 -12.00
CA ALA A 117 -25.86 4.35 -11.36
C ALA A 117 -25.47 3.24 -12.36
N GLU A 118 -26.07 3.22 -13.56
CA GLU A 118 -25.71 2.24 -14.61
C GLU A 118 -24.25 2.41 -15.05
N GLU A 119 -23.80 3.65 -15.27
CA GLU A 119 -22.41 3.92 -15.66
C GLU A 119 -21.43 3.53 -14.54
N ALA A 120 -21.77 3.77 -13.28
CA ALA A 120 -20.96 3.37 -12.13
C ALA A 120 -20.84 1.85 -12.03
N GLU A 121 -21.94 1.10 -12.25
CA GLU A 121 -21.91 -0.37 -12.27
C GLU A 121 -21.04 -0.90 -13.41
N ARG A 122 -21.15 -0.34 -14.63
CA ARG A 122 -20.29 -0.71 -15.76
C ARG A 122 -18.81 -0.49 -15.44
N ARG A 123 -18.46 0.68 -14.91
CA ARG A 123 -17.08 0.98 -14.51
C ARG A 123 -16.60 0.08 -13.37
N ARG A 124 -17.48 -0.35 -12.46
CA ARG A 124 -17.12 -1.29 -11.39
C ARG A 124 -16.76 -2.66 -11.99
N LEU A 125 -17.59 -3.17 -12.91
CA LEU A 125 -17.34 -4.43 -13.59
C LEU A 125 -16.05 -4.40 -14.41
N GLU A 126 -15.81 -3.33 -15.19
CA GLU A 126 -14.56 -3.15 -15.94
C GLU A 126 -13.33 -3.19 -15.01
N ARG A 127 -13.39 -2.48 -13.87
CA ARG A 127 -12.30 -2.49 -12.88
C ARG A 127 -12.09 -3.85 -12.24
N GLU A 128 -13.17 -4.58 -11.95
CA GLU A 128 -13.09 -5.94 -11.40
C GLU A 128 -12.46 -6.90 -12.40
N GLU A 129 -12.81 -6.80 -13.68
CA GLU A 129 -12.19 -7.61 -14.74
C GLU A 129 -10.71 -7.25 -14.95
N GLU A 130 -10.37 -5.96 -15.02
CA GLU A 130 -8.97 -5.51 -15.08
C GLU A 130 -8.16 -6.00 -13.87
N ALA A 131 -8.73 -5.90 -12.66
CA ALA A 131 -8.08 -6.38 -11.45
C ALA A 131 -7.86 -7.89 -11.48
N ARG A 132 -8.84 -8.65 -11.99
CA ARG A 132 -8.72 -10.11 -12.18
C ARG A 132 -7.59 -10.45 -13.16
N LEU A 133 -7.53 -9.76 -14.30
CA LEU A 133 -6.47 -9.96 -15.30
C LEU A 133 -5.09 -9.61 -14.72
N ARG A 134 -4.95 -8.48 -14.03
CA ARG A 134 -3.69 -8.09 -13.37
C ARG A 134 -3.25 -9.12 -12.33
N LEU A 135 -4.19 -9.66 -11.56
CA LEU A 135 -3.88 -10.69 -10.56
C LEU A 135 -3.42 -11.98 -11.24
N GLU A 136 -4.06 -12.39 -12.34
CA GLU A 136 -3.66 -13.57 -13.09
C GLU A 136 -2.27 -13.42 -13.71
N GLU A 137 -1.97 -12.26 -14.32
CA GLU A 137 -0.64 -11.96 -14.84
C GLU A 137 0.43 -11.94 -13.74
N ALA A 138 0.13 -11.34 -12.58
CA ALA A 138 1.04 -11.33 -11.44
C ALA A 138 1.33 -12.75 -10.93
N ARG A 139 0.31 -13.61 -10.87
CA ARG A 139 0.48 -15.02 -10.51
C ARG A 139 1.36 -15.78 -11.50
N ARG A 140 1.18 -15.56 -12.81
CA ARG A 140 2.04 -16.18 -13.83
C ARG A 140 3.49 -15.75 -13.67
N ARG A 141 3.74 -14.45 -13.51
CA ARG A 141 5.10 -13.91 -13.30
C ARG A 141 5.75 -14.48 -12.04
N TRP A 142 5.02 -14.57 -10.94
CA TRP A 142 5.54 -15.16 -9.71
C TRP A 142 5.83 -16.65 -9.85
N ALA A 143 5.00 -17.40 -10.59
CA ALA A 143 5.25 -18.81 -10.87
C ALA A 143 6.51 -19.01 -11.72
N GLU A 144 6.68 -18.22 -12.79
CA GLU A 144 7.88 -18.23 -13.63
C GLU A 144 9.15 -17.84 -12.84
N GLU A 145 9.05 -16.82 -11.99
CA GLU A 145 10.18 -16.39 -11.16
C GLU A 145 10.52 -17.44 -10.09
N ALA A 146 9.52 -18.07 -9.48
CA ALA A 146 9.73 -19.16 -8.53
C ALA A 146 10.41 -20.35 -9.21
N GLU A 147 9.95 -20.76 -10.39
CA GLU A 147 10.58 -21.83 -11.16
C GLU A 147 12.02 -21.50 -11.54
N ARG A 148 12.29 -20.25 -11.95
CA ARG A 148 13.65 -19.80 -12.26
C ARG A 148 14.55 -19.85 -11.03
N ARG A 149 14.07 -19.41 -9.87
CA ARG A 149 14.83 -19.44 -8.61
C ARG A 149 15.12 -20.87 -8.17
N GLU A 150 14.16 -21.77 -8.31
CA GLU A 150 14.36 -23.20 -7.99
C GLU A 150 15.37 -23.84 -8.94
N ARG A 151 15.31 -23.55 -10.25
CA ARG A 151 16.33 -24.00 -11.22
C ARG A 151 17.71 -23.47 -10.88
N GLU A 152 17.83 -22.19 -10.53
CA GLU A 152 19.12 -21.58 -10.15
C GLU A 152 19.67 -22.17 -8.84
N ARG A 153 18.80 -22.46 -7.86
CA ARG A 153 19.19 -23.17 -6.64
C ARG A 153 19.68 -24.58 -6.94
N ALA A 154 18.92 -25.35 -7.72
CA ALA A 154 19.28 -26.70 -8.10
C ALA A 154 20.61 -26.73 -8.90
N GLU A 155 20.84 -25.77 -9.79
CA GLU A 155 22.10 -25.65 -10.52
C GLU A 155 23.28 -25.31 -9.60
N ARG A 156 23.08 -24.40 -8.64
CA ARG A 156 24.09 -24.07 -7.63
C ARG A 156 24.41 -25.26 -6.73
N GLU A 157 23.38 -25.96 -6.24
CA GLU A 157 23.56 -27.16 -5.43
C GLU A 157 24.26 -28.27 -6.21
N ALA A 158 23.87 -28.51 -7.46
CA ALA A 158 24.53 -29.48 -8.32
C ALA A 158 26.00 -29.10 -8.60
N ARG A 159 26.29 -27.81 -8.78
CA ARG A 159 27.66 -27.32 -8.94
C ARG A 159 28.48 -27.54 -7.67
N LEU A 160 27.95 -27.18 -6.51
CA LEU A 160 28.62 -27.38 -5.23
C LEU A 160 28.86 -28.88 -4.95
N ALA A 161 27.88 -29.74 -5.24
CA ALA A 161 28.03 -31.18 -5.12
C ALA A 161 29.11 -31.74 -6.05
N ARG A 162 29.19 -31.26 -7.30
CA ARG A 162 30.27 -31.65 -8.23
C ARG A 162 31.64 -31.17 -7.77
N GLU A 163 31.74 -29.93 -7.29
CA GLU A 163 32.98 -29.37 -6.75
C GLU A 163 33.44 -30.14 -5.51
N GLN A 164 32.50 -30.50 -4.62
CA GLN A 164 32.78 -31.31 -3.43
C GLN A 164 33.21 -32.73 -3.82
N ALA A 165 32.47 -33.41 -4.70
CA ALA A 165 32.84 -34.76 -5.17
C ALA A 165 34.23 -34.77 -5.83
N LYS A 166 34.57 -33.72 -6.60
CA LYS A 166 35.90 -33.57 -7.19
C LYS A 166 36.98 -33.39 -6.12
N ARG A 167 36.71 -32.61 -5.06
CA ARG A 167 37.64 -32.45 -3.93
C ARG A 167 37.84 -33.75 -3.16
N GLU A 168 36.76 -34.48 -2.90
CA GLU A 168 36.82 -35.76 -2.19
C GLU A 168 37.59 -36.82 -3.00
N GLU A 169 37.38 -36.89 -4.32
CA GLU A 169 38.13 -37.80 -5.19
C GLU A 169 39.62 -37.41 -5.24
N GLN A 170 39.93 -36.11 -5.36
CA GLN A 170 41.31 -35.63 -5.29
C GLN A 170 41.96 -35.97 -3.95
N GLU A 171 41.25 -35.75 -2.84
CA GLU A 171 41.76 -36.10 -1.51
C GLU A 171 42.00 -37.61 -1.37
N ARG A 172 41.13 -38.45 -1.96
CA ARG A 172 41.33 -39.90 -1.99
C ARG A 172 42.59 -40.27 -2.78
N GLN A 173 42.79 -39.67 -3.96
CA GLN A 173 43.97 -39.88 -4.80
C GLN A 173 45.25 -39.42 -4.10
N ASP A 174 45.24 -38.24 -3.46
CA ASP A 174 46.38 -37.72 -2.72
C ASP A 174 46.74 -38.64 -1.54
N LEU A 175 45.73 -39.15 -0.83
CA LEU A 175 45.94 -40.09 0.27
C LEU A 175 46.48 -41.44 -0.22
N GLU A 176 46.00 -41.95 -1.35
CA GLU A 176 46.51 -43.18 -1.98
C GLU A 176 47.98 -43.02 -2.41
N THR A 177 48.32 -41.90 -3.07
CA THR A 177 49.69 -41.54 -3.46
C THR A 177 50.61 -41.48 -2.24
N ALA A 178 50.17 -40.80 -1.17
CA ALA A 178 50.95 -40.72 0.07
C ALA A 178 51.11 -42.08 0.76
N ARG A 179 50.06 -42.91 0.78
CA ARG A 179 50.14 -44.28 1.31
C ARG A 179 51.14 -45.13 0.51
N ALA A 180 51.17 -45.01 -0.81
CA ALA A 180 52.15 -45.70 -1.64
C ALA A 180 53.58 -45.22 -1.34
N TRP A 181 53.77 -43.91 -1.16
CA TRP A 181 55.07 -43.31 -0.82
C TRP A 181 55.61 -43.76 0.56
N TRP A 182 54.75 -43.78 1.58
CA TRP A 182 55.09 -44.28 2.93
C TRP A 182 55.16 -45.80 2.99
N GLY A 183 54.40 -46.51 2.14
CA GLY A 183 54.40 -47.96 2.03
C GLY A 183 55.68 -48.55 1.45
N ARG A 184 56.55 -47.72 0.85
CA ARG A 184 57.93 -48.11 0.50
C ARG A 184 58.79 -48.44 1.73
N LEU A 185 58.35 -48.05 2.93
CA LEU A 185 59.04 -48.37 4.19
C LEU A 185 58.28 -49.43 4.99
N SER A 186 59.01 -50.41 5.51
CA SER A 186 58.48 -51.32 6.52
C SER A 186 58.20 -50.58 7.85
N PRO A 187 57.34 -51.11 8.74
CA PRO A 187 57.09 -50.51 10.05
C PRO A 187 58.36 -50.32 10.91
N GLN A 188 59.33 -51.23 10.76
CA GLN A 188 60.62 -51.12 11.43
C GLN A 188 61.45 -49.95 10.87
N GLN A 189 61.47 -49.79 9.55
CA GLN A 189 62.15 -48.65 8.89
C GLN A 189 61.48 -47.31 9.21
N GLN A 190 60.16 -47.29 9.40
CA GLN A 190 59.46 -46.08 9.88
C GLN A 190 59.89 -45.72 11.30
N THR A 191 60.00 -46.72 12.20
CA THR A 191 60.52 -46.51 13.56
C THR A 191 61.97 -45.99 13.54
N GLU A 192 62.83 -46.60 12.72
CA GLU A 192 64.23 -46.15 12.54
C GLU A 192 64.30 -44.72 12.01
N LEU A 193 63.45 -44.37 11.05
CA LEU A 193 63.36 -43.01 10.52
C LEU A 193 63.02 -42.00 11.61
N PHE A 194 62.00 -42.26 12.44
CA PHE A 194 61.64 -41.33 13.51
C PHE A 194 62.69 -41.27 14.63
N THR A 195 63.38 -42.38 14.93
CA THR A 195 64.53 -42.37 15.85
C THR A 195 65.66 -41.50 15.31
N ALA A 196 66.01 -41.65 14.03
CA ALA A 196 67.03 -40.83 13.39
C ALA A 196 66.64 -39.34 13.35
N VAL A 197 65.36 -39.02 13.17
CA VAL A 197 64.85 -37.64 13.30
C VAL A 197 65.08 -37.09 14.72
N ALA A 198 64.80 -37.89 15.75
CA ALA A 198 64.99 -37.48 17.14
C ALA A 198 66.47 -37.27 17.49
N GLU A 199 67.34 -38.19 17.06
CA GLU A 199 68.79 -38.08 17.23
C GLU A 199 69.35 -36.87 16.49
N TYR A 200 68.91 -36.63 15.25
CA TYR A 200 69.31 -35.47 14.46
C TYR A 200 68.90 -34.15 15.14
N ALA A 201 67.66 -34.06 15.62
CA ALA A 201 67.17 -32.87 16.32
C ALA A 201 67.95 -32.58 17.61
N TRP A 202 68.33 -33.62 18.35
CA TRP A 202 69.17 -33.48 19.53
C TRP A 202 70.59 -33.04 19.17
N ARG A 203 71.21 -33.67 18.17
CA ARG A 203 72.59 -33.40 17.77
C ARG A 203 72.77 -32.00 17.18
N GLU A 204 71.90 -31.60 16.26
CA GLU A 204 72.06 -30.35 15.51
C GLU A 204 71.44 -29.14 16.20
N SER A 205 70.32 -29.34 16.90
CA SER A 205 69.54 -28.23 17.48
C SER A 205 69.45 -28.26 19.00
N SER A 206 69.97 -29.30 19.67
CA SER A 206 69.80 -29.51 21.12
C SER A 206 68.33 -29.49 21.57
N VAL A 207 67.43 -29.97 20.69
CA VAL A 207 65.99 -29.98 20.90
C VAL A 207 65.47 -31.42 20.97
N ARG A 208 64.59 -31.69 21.94
CA ARG A 208 63.82 -32.93 21.99
C ARG A 208 62.59 -32.80 21.12
N VAL A 209 62.41 -33.72 20.17
CA VAL A 209 61.21 -33.80 19.34
C VAL A 209 60.35 -34.98 19.80
N GLY A 210 59.03 -34.78 19.79
CA GLY A 210 58.09 -35.85 20.08
C GLY A 210 57.95 -36.76 18.88
N VAL A 211 58.32 -38.04 19.01
CA VAL A 211 57.96 -39.07 18.04
C VAL A 211 56.46 -39.36 18.21
N PRO A 212 55.62 -39.14 17.18
CA PRO A 212 54.19 -39.35 17.30
C PRO A 212 53.89 -40.85 17.43
N GLU A 213 53.20 -41.26 18.50
CA GLU A 213 52.75 -42.66 18.70
C GLU A 213 51.88 -43.16 17.53
N LYS A 214 51.14 -42.25 16.90
CA LYS A 214 50.38 -42.48 15.68
C LYS A 214 50.77 -41.42 14.65
N PRO A 215 51.73 -41.71 13.75
CA PRO A 215 52.11 -40.80 12.69
C PRO A 215 50.90 -40.47 11.81
N MET A 216 50.43 -39.24 11.86
CA MET A 216 49.33 -38.77 11.03
C MET A 216 49.90 -37.99 9.85
N MET A 217 49.47 -38.33 8.63
CA MET A 217 49.84 -37.61 7.41
C MET A 217 48.93 -36.39 7.23
N TRP A 218 49.50 -35.20 7.13
CA TRP A 218 48.73 -33.96 7.05
C TRP A 218 48.68 -33.43 5.61
N PRO A 219 47.48 -33.10 5.07
CA PRO A 219 47.35 -32.62 3.69
C PRO A 219 48.21 -31.37 3.41
N GLN A 220 48.26 -30.41 4.34
CA GLN A 220 48.99 -29.15 4.14
C GLN A 220 50.52 -29.30 4.09
N TYR A 221 51.05 -30.48 4.42
CA TYR A 221 52.48 -30.78 4.38
C TYR A 221 52.78 -31.88 3.36
N ALA A 222 52.04 -31.90 2.24
CA ALA A 222 52.17 -32.91 1.18
C ALA A 222 52.10 -34.34 1.73
N ARG A 223 51.21 -34.55 2.72
CA ARG A 223 51.02 -35.82 3.44
C ARG A 223 52.28 -36.34 4.14
N GLY A 224 53.23 -35.45 4.46
CA GLY A 224 54.32 -35.71 5.40
C GLY A 224 53.83 -35.73 6.85
N VAL A 225 54.69 -36.21 7.74
CA VAL A 225 54.40 -36.28 9.17
C VAL A 225 55.09 -35.10 9.88
N PRO A 226 54.33 -34.13 10.43
CA PRO A 226 54.91 -33.03 11.18
C PRO A 226 55.43 -33.53 12.53
N VAL A 227 56.71 -33.26 12.81
CA VAL A 227 57.33 -33.50 14.12
C VAL A 227 57.43 -32.18 14.88
N HIS A 228 57.05 -32.23 16.16
CA HIS A 228 56.98 -31.05 17.01
C HIS A 228 57.98 -31.15 18.15
N VAL A 229 58.43 -30.00 18.64
CA VAL A 229 59.28 -29.91 19.83
C VAL A 229 58.50 -30.35 21.07
N ALA A 230 59.09 -31.24 21.89
CA ALA A 230 58.44 -31.87 23.03
C ALA A 230 58.15 -30.88 24.19
N ASP A 231 59.08 -29.95 24.45
CA ASP A 231 59.05 -29.11 25.66
C ASP A 231 58.41 -27.71 25.45
N LYS A 232 57.95 -27.41 24.24
CA LYS A 232 57.36 -26.10 23.87
C LYS A 232 55.96 -26.28 23.28
N ARG A 233 55.17 -25.20 23.23
CA ARG A 233 53.79 -25.12 22.71
C ARG A 233 53.65 -25.62 21.25
N ARG A 234 53.71 -26.94 21.02
CA ARG A 234 53.58 -27.62 19.71
C ARG A 234 54.25 -26.84 18.58
N THR A 235 55.47 -26.35 18.80
CA THR A 235 56.23 -25.67 17.73
C THR A 235 56.68 -26.72 16.74
N LEU A 236 56.39 -26.51 15.46
CA LEU A 236 56.82 -27.38 14.37
C LEU A 236 58.35 -27.38 14.29
N TYR A 237 58.96 -28.57 14.35
CA TYR A 237 60.40 -28.72 14.15
C TYR A 237 60.71 -28.99 12.68
N GLY A 238 59.90 -29.83 12.03
CA GLY A 238 60.04 -30.14 10.61
C GLY A 238 59.00 -31.14 10.12
N ILE A 239 59.00 -31.37 8.82
CA ILE A 239 58.12 -32.32 8.12
C ILE A 239 58.94 -33.53 7.70
N VAL A 240 58.59 -34.70 8.23
CA VAL A 240 59.24 -35.95 7.87
C VAL A 240 58.62 -36.49 6.59
N ARG A 241 59.49 -36.77 5.62
CA ARG A 241 59.23 -37.53 4.39
C ARG A 241 57.90 -37.15 3.69
N PRO A 242 57.70 -35.87 3.32
CA PRO A 242 56.57 -35.47 2.47
C PRO A 242 56.60 -36.24 1.14
N SER A 243 55.45 -36.42 0.50
CA SER A 243 55.36 -37.09 -0.81
C SER A 243 55.78 -36.13 -1.93
N PRO A 244 56.83 -36.44 -2.72
CA PRO A 244 57.29 -35.57 -3.81
C PRO A 244 56.17 -35.17 -4.79
N ASP A 245 55.28 -36.12 -5.10
CA ASP A 245 54.17 -35.92 -6.05
C ASP A 245 53.12 -34.91 -5.56
N LEU A 246 53.06 -34.65 -4.24
CA LEU A 246 52.09 -33.75 -3.62
C LEU A 246 52.69 -32.41 -3.19
N VAL A 247 54.01 -32.25 -3.27
CA VAL A 247 54.71 -31.04 -2.81
C VAL A 247 54.26 -29.79 -3.57
N ALA A 248 54.04 -29.90 -4.88
CA ALA A 248 53.64 -28.77 -5.71
C ALA A 248 52.31 -28.12 -5.27
N ALA A 249 51.42 -28.88 -4.62
CA ALA A 249 50.16 -28.40 -4.08
C ALA A 249 50.29 -27.76 -2.68
N CYS A 250 51.46 -27.83 -2.04
CA CYS A 250 51.70 -27.43 -0.67
C CYS A 250 52.80 -26.36 -0.56
N PRO A 251 52.52 -25.09 -0.94
CA PRO A 251 53.53 -24.04 -1.01
C PRO A 251 54.20 -23.72 0.34
N THR A 252 53.49 -23.94 1.46
CA THR A 252 54.00 -23.74 2.82
C THR A 252 55.19 -24.65 3.13
N LEU A 253 55.35 -25.78 2.43
CA LEU A 253 56.46 -26.71 2.67
C LEU A 253 57.83 -26.12 2.32
N ALA A 254 57.90 -25.09 1.46
CA ALA A 254 59.16 -24.46 1.07
C ALA A 254 59.84 -23.71 2.23
N GLU A 255 59.06 -23.24 3.21
CA GLU A 255 59.56 -22.51 4.37
C GLU A 255 59.97 -23.45 5.52
N GLU A 256 59.52 -24.70 5.48
CA GLU A 256 59.70 -25.68 6.55
C GLU A 256 60.95 -26.53 6.37
N LEU A 257 61.46 -27.06 7.48
CA LEU A 257 62.53 -28.07 7.46
C LEU A 257 61.97 -29.41 7.00
N VAL A 258 62.45 -29.94 5.89
CA VAL A 258 62.05 -31.24 5.33
C VAL A 258 63.10 -32.29 5.67
N LEU A 259 62.67 -33.38 6.31
CA LEU A 259 63.54 -34.47 6.77
C LEU A 259 63.34 -35.69 5.87
N ALA A 260 64.30 -35.93 4.99
CA ALA A 260 64.37 -37.09 4.10
C ALA A 260 65.15 -38.23 4.75
N ARG A 261 64.83 -39.48 4.39
CA ARG A 261 65.51 -40.64 4.97
C ARG A 261 66.98 -40.73 4.53
N ASN A 262 67.22 -40.57 3.23
CA ASN A 262 68.53 -40.77 2.60
C ASN A 262 68.78 -39.76 1.47
N ALA A 263 69.96 -39.81 0.87
CA ALA A 263 70.37 -38.89 -0.20
C ALA A 263 69.55 -39.06 -1.50
N HIS A 264 69.02 -40.24 -1.77
CA HIS A 264 68.11 -40.45 -2.91
C HIS A 264 66.78 -39.72 -2.73
N GLU A 265 66.10 -39.91 -1.59
CA GLU A 265 64.85 -39.23 -1.28
C GLU A 265 65.01 -37.71 -1.20
N ALA A 266 66.13 -37.23 -0.67
CA ALA A 266 66.43 -35.79 -0.67
C ALA A 266 66.57 -35.22 -2.08
N ARG A 267 67.12 -35.98 -3.04
CA ARG A 267 67.22 -35.57 -4.44
C ARG A 267 65.85 -35.54 -5.13
N GLU A 268 65.00 -36.55 -4.91
CA GLU A 268 63.63 -36.55 -5.41
C GLU A 268 62.85 -35.33 -4.89
N LEU A 269 62.97 -35.02 -3.60
CA LEU A 269 62.33 -33.86 -2.99
C LEU A 269 62.93 -32.54 -3.48
N ALA A 270 64.24 -32.43 -3.65
CA ALA A 270 64.88 -31.21 -4.14
C ALA A 270 64.49 -30.86 -5.59
N ALA A 271 64.16 -31.87 -6.41
CA ALA A 271 63.69 -31.66 -7.78
C ALA A 271 62.33 -30.94 -7.84
N VAL A 272 61.45 -31.21 -6.88
CA VAL A 272 60.10 -30.61 -6.79
C VAL A 272 60.00 -29.47 -5.78
N LEU A 273 60.99 -29.34 -4.89
CA LEU A 273 61.10 -28.31 -3.86
C LEU A 273 62.49 -27.63 -3.89
N PRO A 274 62.82 -26.90 -4.97
CA PRO A 274 64.17 -26.38 -5.19
C PRO A 274 64.61 -25.33 -4.15
N GLN A 275 63.65 -24.66 -3.50
CA GLN A 275 63.91 -23.65 -2.46
C GLN A 275 63.78 -24.20 -1.03
N GLY A 276 63.43 -25.48 -0.87
CA GLY A 276 63.17 -26.07 0.44
C GLY A 276 64.42 -26.38 1.23
N ARG A 277 64.30 -26.32 2.56
CA ARG A 277 65.37 -26.73 3.49
C ARG A 277 65.30 -28.24 3.69
N ILE A 278 65.91 -29.00 2.78
CA ILE A 278 65.89 -30.47 2.81
C ILE A 278 67.16 -30.99 3.49
N VAL A 279 66.98 -31.87 4.48
CA VAL A 279 68.06 -32.58 5.17
C VAL A 279 67.81 -34.08 5.03
N HIS A 280 68.84 -34.84 4.67
CA HIS A 280 68.80 -36.31 4.73
C HIS A 280 69.45 -36.85 6.00
N LEU A 281 68.88 -37.94 6.53
CA LEU A 281 69.28 -38.54 7.80
C LEU A 281 70.33 -39.65 7.65
N TYR A 282 70.92 -39.81 6.46
CA TYR A 282 71.97 -40.78 6.16
C TYR A 282 71.60 -42.25 6.45
N LEU A 283 70.31 -42.57 6.45
CA LEU A 283 69.86 -43.95 6.60
C LEU A 283 70.14 -44.74 5.31
N PRO A 284 70.35 -46.07 5.38
CA PRO A 284 70.72 -46.86 4.23
C PRO A 284 69.68 -46.81 3.10
N GLU A 285 70.16 -46.71 1.86
CA GLU A 285 69.36 -47.02 0.68
C GLU A 285 69.12 -48.53 0.69
N HIS A 286 67.97 -48.97 1.21
CA HIS A 286 67.56 -50.35 1.03
C HIS A 286 66.95 -50.43 -0.36
N GLU A 287 67.65 -51.11 -1.28
CA GLU A 287 67.05 -51.58 -2.51
C GLU A 287 65.77 -52.33 -2.13
N GLN A 288 64.70 -52.00 -2.86
CA GLN A 288 63.41 -52.64 -2.73
C GLN A 288 63.64 -54.16 -2.77
N LEU A 289 63.38 -54.85 -1.66
CA LEU A 289 63.11 -56.28 -1.74
C LEU A 289 61.85 -56.40 -2.60
N THR A 290 62.05 -56.62 -3.89
CA THR A 290 61.12 -57.35 -4.75
C THR A 290 60.71 -58.59 -3.97
N VAL A 291 59.48 -58.59 -3.50
CA VAL A 291 58.79 -59.81 -3.10
C VAL A 291 57.79 -60.08 -4.21
N CYS A 292 57.93 -61.26 -4.80
CA CYS A 292 57.06 -61.87 -5.80
C CYS A 292 55.59 -61.87 -5.41
#